data_AF-A0A348UJ78-F1
#
_entry.id   AF-A0A348UJ78-F1
#
_cell.length_a   1.000
_cell.length_b   1.000
_cell.length_c   1.000
_cell.angle_alpha   90.00
_cell.angle_beta   90.00
_cell.angle_gamma   90.00
#
_symmetry.space_group_name_H-M   'P 1'
#
loop_
_entity.id
_entity.type
_entity.pdbx_description
1 polymer ?
#
loop_
_entity_poly.entity_id
_entity_poly.type
_entity_poly.pdbx_seq_one_letter_code
_entity_poly.pdbx_strand_id
1 'polypeptide(L)'
;ERGLLRTPCESPIVAVALSRPERALEIWHGLMDQGLYVNLIAPPASPGNYLLLRCSLSAAHTDADVAGITHAFHWLADNFGDSVFHL
;
A
#
# COMPACT_ATOMS: atom_id res chain seq x y z
N GLU A 1 4.16 -16.27 7.39
CA GLU A 1 2.72 -15.98 7.50
C GLU A 1 2.47 -14.51 7.86
N ARG A 2 2.99 -13.57 7.07
CA ARG A 2 2.75 -12.13 7.25
C ARG A 2 1.92 -11.63 6.06
N GLY A 3 0.64 -11.99 6.05
CA GLY A 3 -0.28 -11.51 5.03
C GLY A 3 -0.80 -10.11 5.40
N LEU A 4 -0.87 -9.20 4.42
CA LEU A 4 -1.71 -8.01 4.55
C LEU A 4 -3.14 -8.49 4.78
N LEU A 5 -3.74 -8.09 5.91
CA LEU A 5 -5.04 -8.57 6.34
C LEU A 5 -6.13 -8.20 5.31
N ARG A 6 -6.92 -9.21 4.92
CA ARG A 6 -8.01 -9.12 3.95
C ARG A 6 -9.24 -8.48 4.58
N THR A 7 -9.33 -7.16 4.53
CA THR A 7 -10.59 -6.45 4.84
C THR A 7 -11.51 -6.55 3.62
N PRO A 8 -12.83 -6.82 3.78
CA PRO A 8 -13.78 -6.73 2.67
C PRO A 8 -13.71 -5.33 2.05
N CYS A 9 -13.40 -5.28 0.76
CA CYS A 9 -13.22 -4.02 0.05
C CYS A 9 -14.46 -3.76 -0.81
N GLU A 10 -15.31 -2.82 -0.38
CA GLU A 10 -16.50 -2.38 -1.13
C GLU A 10 -16.16 -1.32 -2.21
N SER A 11 -14.87 -1.09 -2.46
CA SER A 11 -14.34 -0.02 -3.30
C SER A 11 -13.20 -0.55 -4.18
N PRO A 12 -12.94 0.00 -5.37
CA PRO A 12 -11.74 -0.33 -6.14
C PRO A 12 -10.45 0.22 -5.52
N ILE A 13 -10.54 0.87 -4.35
CA ILE A 13 -9.41 1.49 -3.65
C ILE A 13 -8.94 0.58 -2.52
N VAL A 14 -7.69 0.12 -2.61
CA VAL A 14 -6.97 -0.53 -1.52
C VAL A 14 -6.08 0.51 -0.83
N ALA A 15 -6.26 0.69 0.47
CA ALA A 15 -5.47 1.60 1.28
C ALA A 15 -4.67 0.84 2.33
N VAL A 16 -3.41 1.24 2.52
CA VAL A 16 -2.52 0.75 3.57
C VAL A 16 -2.06 1.92 4.42
N ALA A 17 -2.30 1.85 5.73
CA ALA A 17 -1.88 2.90 6.66
C ALA A 17 -0.48 2.63 7.22
N LEU A 18 0.34 3.67 7.23
CA LEU A 18 1.72 3.64 7.71
C LEU A 18 1.82 4.41 9.03
N SER A 19 2.16 3.71 10.11
CA SER A 19 2.27 4.28 11.47
C SER A 19 3.60 5.01 11.71
N ARG A 20 4.55 4.84 10.78
CA ARG A 20 5.93 5.35 10.87
C ARG A 20 6.25 6.29 9.70
N PRO A 21 5.95 7.59 9.84
CA PRO A 21 6.21 8.60 8.80
C PRO A 21 7.65 8.62 8.30
N GLU A 22 8.61 8.36 9.19
CA GLU A 22 10.04 8.36 8.88
C GLU A 22 10.44 7.26 7.89
N ARG A 23 9.68 6.16 7.84
CA ARG A 23 9.88 5.04 6.90
C ARG A 23 9.02 5.15 5.64
N ALA A 24 8.05 6.05 5.61
CA ALA A 24 7.03 6.06 4.56
C ALA A 24 7.61 6.33 3.16
N LEU A 25 8.58 7.24 3.04
CA LEU A 25 9.24 7.51 1.76
C LEU A 25 10.12 6.35 1.29
N GLU A 26 10.80 5.66 2.21
CA GLU A 26 11.59 4.46 1.89
C GLU A 26 10.68 3.34 1.39
N ILE A 27 9.56 3.11 2.08
CA ILE A 27 8.55 2.14 1.68
C ILE A 27 7.99 2.48 0.29
N TRP A 28 7.63 3.74 0.06
CA TRP A 28 7.04 4.19 -1.18
C TRP A 28 8.02 4.09 -2.36
N HIS A 29 9.28 4.48 -2.17
CA HIS A 29 10.33 4.26 -3.18
C HIS A 29 10.55 2.78 -3.45
N GLY A 30 10.61 1.94 -2.43
CA GLY A 30 10.81 0.50 -2.62
C GLY A 30 9.65 -0.17 -3.38
N LEU A 31 8.41 0.29 -3.21
CA LEU A 31 7.28 -0.15 -4.05
C LEU A 31 7.47 0.23 -5.52
N MET A 32 7.98 1.43 -5.80
CA MET A 32 8.31 1.83 -7.17
C MET A 32 9.44 0.98 -7.76
N ASP A 33 10.42 0.58 -6.96
CA ASP A 33 11.47 -0.36 -7.39
C ASP A 33 10.91 -1.76 -7.69
N GLN A 34 9.80 -2.16 -7.06
CA GLN A 34 9.03 -3.37 -7.43
C GLN A 34 8.12 -3.16 -8.66
N GLY A 35 8.18 -1.98 -9.30
CA GLY A 35 7.35 -1.63 -10.46
C GLY A 35 5.94 -1.16 -10.11
N LEU A 36 5.65 -0.86 -8.83
CA LEU A 36 4.34 -0.41 -8.37
C LEU A 36 4.37 1.05 -7.90
N TYR A 37 3.73 1.93 -8.69
CA TYR A 37 3.38 3.27 -8.23
C TYR A 37 2.03 3.27 -7.49
N VAL A 38 1.99 3.86 -6.31
CA VAL A 38 0.76 4.14 -5.54
C VAL A 38 0.75 5.58 -5.07
N ASN A 39 -0.42 6.13 -4.75
CA ASN A 39 -0.47 7.48 -4.19
C ASN A 39 -0.07 7.45 -2.71
N LEU A 40 0.93 8.24 -2.34
CA LEU A 40 1.25 8.52 -0.94
C LEU A 40 0.46 9.76 -0.48
N ILE A 41 -0.36 9.59 0.56
CA ILE A 41 -1.19 10.66 1.13
C ILE A 41 -0.64 10.97 2.53
N ALA A 42 -0.23 12.22 2.73
CA ALA A 42 0.30 12.73 3.99
C ALA A 42 -0.67 13.73 4.64
N PRO A 43 -0.53 14.01 5.96
CA PRO A 43 -1.28 15.07 6.61
C PRO A 43 -1.07 16.44 5.93
N PRO A 44 -2.11 17.30 5.86
CA PRO A 44 -3.43 17.18 6.48
C PRO A 44 -4.45 16.37 5.64
N ALA A 45 -4.04 15.79 4.50
CA ALA A 45 -4.95 15.08 3.60
C ALA A 45 -5.33 13.67 4.10
N SER A 46 -4.53 13.08 5.00
CA SER A 46 -4.90 11.85 5.73
C SER A 46 -5.62 12.19 7.06
N PRO A 47 -6.63 11.40 7.48
CA PRO A 47 -7.34 11.62 8.72
C PRO A 47 -6.55 11.08 9.93
N GLY A 48 -5.52 11.81 10.37
CA GLY A 48 -4.71 11.48 11.54
C GLY A 48 -3.23 11.81 11.38
N ASN A 49 -2.40 11.37 12.32
CA ASN A 49 -0.94 11.57 12.28
C ASN A 49 -0.21 10.39 11.62
N TYR A 50 -0.78 9.85 10.55
CA TYR A 50 -0.25 8.71 9.78
C TYR A 50 -0.34 8.97 8.28
N LEU A 51 0.40 8.22 7.49
CA LEU A 51 0.35 8.30 6.02
C LEU A 51 -0.45 7.14 5.44
N LEU A 52 -1.00 7.33 4.24
CA LEU A 52 -1.71 6.30 3.50
C LEU A 52 -1.02 6.02 2.17
N LEU A 53 -0.81 4.75 1.86
CA LEU A 53 -0.56 4.29 0.51
C LEU A 53 -1.89 3.89 -0.11
N ARG A 54 -2.26 4.51 -1.23
CA ARG A 54 -3.53 4.26 -1.92
C ARG A 54 -3.30 3.69 -3.31
N CYS A 55 -3.66 2.43 -3.48
CA CYS A 55 -3.74 1.75 -4.77
C CYS A 55 -5.19 1.81 -5.28
N SER A 56 -5.38 2.36 -6.47
CA SER A 56 -6.69 2.47 -7.12
C SER A 56 -6.73 1.53 -8.31
N LEU A 57 -7.48 0.44 -8.20
CA LEU A 57 -7.71 -0.49 -9.30
C LEU A 57 -8.68 0.12 -10.31
N SER A 58 -8.54 -0.31 -11.56
CA SER A 58 -9.42 0.08 -12.65
C SER A 58 -9.63 -1.11 -13.59
N ALA A 59 -10.71 -1.08 -14.36
CA ALA A 59 -11.00 -2.11 -15.36
C ALA A 59 -9.95 -2.20 -16.49
N ALA A 60 -9.02 -1.24 -16.58
CA ALA A 60 -7.93 -1.28 -17.55
C ALA A 60 -6.75 -2.17 -17.11
N HIS A 61 -6.69 -2.57 -15.84
CA HIS A 61 -5.65 -3.49 -15.36
C HIS A 61 -5.90 -4.90 -15.89
N THR A 62 -4.85 -5.51 -16.39
CA THR A 62 -4.82 -6.92 -16.78
C THR A 62 -4.58 -7.81 -15.56
N ASP A 63 -4.81 -9.12 -15.71
CA ASP A 63 -4.47 -10.09 -14.67
C ASP A 63 -2.98 -10.06 -14.30
N ALA A 64 -2.12 -9.77 -15.28
CA ALA A 64 -0.68 -9.62 -15.05
C ALA A 64 -0.37 -8.38 -14.20
N ASP A 65 -1.07 -7.26 -14.43
CA ASP A 65 -0.92 -6.07 -13.59
C ASP A 65 -1.37 -6.35 -12.15
N VAL A 66 -2.51 -7.03 -11.97
CA VAL A 66 -3.01 -7.41 -10.65
C VAL A 66 -2.05 -8.37 -9.93
N ALA A 67 -1.44 -9.31 -10.66
CA ALA A 67 -0.40 -10.17 -10.11
C ALA A 67 0.84 -9.37 -9.68
N GLY A 68 1.28 -8.38 -10.46
CA GLY A 68 2.37 -7.49 -10.11
C GLY A 68 2.07 -6.63 -8.87
N ILE A 69 0.86 -6.08 -8.80
CA ILE A 69 0.37 -5.36 -7.62
C ILE A 69 0.44 -6.27 -6.38
N THR A 70 -0.09 -7.48 -6.48
CA THR A 70 -0.09 -8.46 -5.38
C THR A 70 1.33 -8.81 -4.94
N HIS A 71 2.25 -9.00 -5.89
CA HIS A 71 3.66 -9.26 -5.59
C HIS A 71 4.32 -8.11 -4.81
N ALA A 72 4.16 -6.88 -5.27
CA ALA A 72 4.72 -5.71 -4.58
C ALA A 72 4.14 -5.51 -3.17
N PHE A 73 2.85 -5.80 -2.98
CA PHE A 73 2.22 -5.76 -1.66
C PHE A 73 2.69 -6.90 -0.73
N HIS A 74 3.00 -8.10 -1.24
CA HIS A 74 3.68 -9.12 -0.43
C HIS A 74 5.08 -8.70 -0.03
N TRP A 75 5.86 -8.12 -0.96
CA TRP A 75 7.16 -7.55 -0.64
C TRP A 75 7.07 -6.49 0.48
N LEU A 76 6.06 -5.61 0.43
CA LEU A 76 5.80 -4.63 1.49
C LEU A 76 5.58 -5.33 2.85
N ALA A 77 4.75 -6.37 2.88
CA ALA A 77 4.42 -7.09 4.11
C ALA A 77 5.65 -7.78 4.72
N ASP A 78 6.48 -8.39 3.87
CA ASP A 78 7.67 -9.13 4.30
C ASP A 78 8.77 -8.20 4.83
N ASN A 79 8.93 -7.01 4.23
CA ASN A 79 10.03 -6.09 4.56
C ASN A 79 9.65 -4.99 5.55
N PHE A 80 8.37 -4.58 5.60
CA PHE A 80 7.90 -3.42 6.37
C PHE A 80 6.60 -3.68 7.12
N GLY A 81 6.23 -4.94 7.36
CA GLY A 81 4.99 -5.28 8.06
C GLY A 81 4.86 -4.71 9.48
N ASP A 82 5.96 -4.30 10.13
CA ASP A 82 5.96 -3.60 11.42
C ASP A 82 5.52 -2.13 11.32
N SER A 83 5.57 -1.55 10.12
CA SER A 83 5.24 -0.16 9.82
C SER A 83 3.80 0.00 9.30
N VAL A 84 3.11 -1.12 9.05
CA VAL A 84 1.74 -1.18 8.53
C VAL A 84 0.75 -1.46 9.64
N PHE A 85 -0.40 -0.78 9.65
CA PHE A 85 -1.50 -1.06 10.57
C PHE A 85 -2.87 -0.98 9.90
N HIS A 86 -3.90 -1.46 10.58
CA HIS A 86 -5.29 -1.49 10.11
C HIS A 86 -6.04 -0.21 10.52
N LEU A 87 -6.93 0.28 9.66
CA LEU A 87 -7.80 1.44 9.91
C LEU A 87 -9.19 0.99 10.39
#